data_AF-A0A7R9VIV3-F1
#
_entry.id   AF-A0A7R9VIV3-F1
#
_cell.length_a   1.000
_cell.length_b   1.000
_cell.length_c   1.000
_cell.angle_alpha   90.00
_cell.angle_beta   90.00
_cell.angle_gamma   90.00
#
_symmetry.space_group_name_H-M   'P 1'
#
loop_
_entity.id
_entity.type
_entity.pdbx_description
1 polymer ?
#
loop_
_entity_poly.entity_id
_entity_poly.type
_entity_poly.pdbx_seq_one_letter_code
_entity_poly.pdbx_strand_id
1 'polypeptide(L)'
;AFNVLVFDAELARAEAAGRAMAAAGVDAAIVQDLGVAALLRRAAPGLQVHGSTQMTVTSAESASFVAALGVSRVVVGRELSVREIAAVRAGAAAAAAAATG
;
A
#
# COMPACT_ATOMS: atom_id res chain seq x y z
N ALA A 1 -3.54 11.71 -3.90
CA ALA A 1 -4.12 10.42 -3.45
C ALA A 1 -4.49 9.59 -4.67
N PHE A 2 -4.19 8.29 -4.67
CA PHE A 2 -4.54 7.30 -5.72
C PHE A 2 -5.54 6.27 -5.17
N ASN A 3 -6.55 6.74 -4.44
CA ASN A 3 -7.53 5.89 -3.78
C ASN A 3 -8.68 5.47 -4.73
N VAL A 4 -8.30 5.06 -5.93
CA VAL A 4 -9.18 4.64 -7.03
C VAL A 4 -8.46 3.56 -7.85
N LEU A 5 -9.22 2.82 -8.65
CA LEU A 5 -8.65 1.97 -9.70
C LEU A 5 -8.10 2.84 -10.83
N VAL A 6 -7.01 2.39 -11.46
CA VAL A 6 -6.36 3.09 -12.56
C VAL A 6 -6.36 2.17 -13.77
N PHE A 7 -6.87 2.64 -14.90
CA PHE A 7 -6.88 1.84 -16.14
C PHE A 7 -5.52 1.90 -16.85
N ASP A 8 -5.24 0.93 -17.71
CA ASP A 8 -3.96 0.82 -18.44
C ASP A 8 -3.56 2.12 -19.17
N ALA A 9 -4.54 2.78 -19.82
CA ALA A 9 -4.33 4.04 -20.52
C ALA A 9 -3.94 5.21 -19.60
N GLU A 10 -4.15 5.07 -18.30
CA GLU A 10 -3.87 6.08 -17.29
C GLU A 10 -2.56 5.82 -16.53
N LEU A 11 -1.90 4.66 -16.74
CA LEU A 11 -0.69 4.27 -16.00
C LEU A 11 0.45 5.29 -16.16
N ALA A 12 0.68 5.78 -17.39
CA ALA A 12 1.72 6.78 -17.64
C ALA A 12 1.45 8.09 -16.87
N ARG A 13 0.17 8.48 -16.78
CA ARG A 13 -0.26 9.65 -16.02
C ARG A 13 -0.12 9.42 -14.51
N ALA A 14 -0.46 8.23 -14.02
CA ALA A 14 -0.29 7.86 -12.62
C ALA A 14 1.19 7.87 -12.22
N GLU A 15 2.08 7.38 -13.08
CA GLU A 15 3.53 7.43 -12.86
C GLU A 15 4.04 8.88 -12.76
N ALA A 16 3.68 9.72 -13.73
CA ALA A 16 4.07 11.12 -13.74
C ALA A 16 3.58 11.86 -12.49
N ALA A 17 2.33 11.60 -12.07
CA ALA A 17 1.78 12.16 -10.85
C ALA A 17 2.52 11.66 -9.59
N GLY A 18 2.90 10.37 -9.53
CA GLY A 18 3.71 9.82 -8.45
C GLY A 18 5.08 10.48 -8.31
N ARG A 19 5.78 10.68 -9.44
CA ARG A 19 7.06 11.40 -9.48
C ARG A 19 6.91 12.86 -9.04
N ALA A 20 5.84 13.53 -9.48
CA ALA A 20 5.54 14.89 -9.08
C ALA A 20 5.25 15.01 -7.57
N MET A 21 4.50 14.06 -6.99
CA MET A 21 4.26 14.00 -5.54
C MET A 21 5.57 13.86 -4.75
N ALA A 22 6.45 12.95 -5.18
CA ALA A 22 7.75 12.78 -4.55
C ALA A 22 8.61 14.05 -4.64
N ALA A 23 8.66 14.69 -5.82
CA ALA A 23 9.41 15.93 -6.03
C ALA A 23 8.85 17.11 -5.21
N ALA A 24 7.55 17.13 -4.96
CA ALA A 24 6.89 18.14 -4.13
C ALA A 24 7.06 17.91 -2.62
N GLY A 25 7.72 16.81 -2.20
CA GLY A 25 7.92 16.50 -0.78
C GLY A 25 6.67 15.95 -0.09
N VAL A 26 5.76 15.31 -0.82
CA VAL A 26 4.62 14.60 -0.20
C VAL A 26 5.14 13.42 0.60
N ASP A 27 4.71 13.30 1.85
CA ASP A 27 5.16 12.21 2.74
C ASP A 27 4.69 10.83 2.27
N ALA A 28 3.41 10.72 1.90
CA ALA A 28 2.80 9.46 1.50
C ALA A 28 1.64 9.63 0.50
N ALA A 29 1.47 8.63 -0.37
CA ALA A 29 0.29 8.46 -1.20
C ALA A 29 -0.59 7.34 -0.64
N ILE A 30 -1.90 7.60 -0.48
CA ILE A 30 -2.89 6.54 -0.24
C ILE A 30 -3.30 5.90 -1.57
N VAL A 31 -3.26 4.57 -1.66
CA VAL A 31 -3.45 3.79 -2.88
C VAL A 31 -4.50 2.70 -2.68
N GLN A 32 -5.37 2.50 -3.68
CA GLN A 32 -6.23 1.32 -3.78
C GLN A 32 -5.64 0.27 -4.73
N ASP A 33 -5.17 0.70 -5.89
CA ASP A 33 -4.79 -0.20 -6.98
C ASP A 33 -3.42 -0.88 -6.74
N LEU A 34 -3.37 -2.21 -6.85
CA LEU A 34 -2.15 -3.00 -6.65
C LEU A 34 -1.07 -2.69 -7.69
N GLY A 35 -1.47 -2.44 -8.94
CA GLY A 35 -0.59 -2.04 -10.02
C GLY A 35 0.03 -0.67 -9.76
N VAL A 36 -0.75 0.28 -9.24
CA VAL A 36 -0.26 1.59 -8.82
C VAL A 36 0.71 1.48 -7.64
N ALA A 37 0.42 0.64 -6.64
CA ALA A 37 1.34 0.43 -5.52
C ALA A 37 2.72 -0.06 -6.03
N ALA A 38 2.72 -1.09 -6.88
CA ALA A 38 3.93 -1.60 -7.50
C ALA A 38 4.63 -0.57 -8.42
N LEU A 39 3.86 0.23 -9.15
CA LEU A 39 4.37 1.31 -10.01
C LEU A 39 5.10 2.37 -9.20
N LEU A 40 4.47 2.89 -8.13
CA LEU A 40 5.06 3.92 -7.28
C LEU A 40 6.32 3.43 -6.57
N ARG A 41 6.35 2.16 -6.13
CA ARG A 41 7.57 1.55 -5.59
C ARG A 41 8.75 1.66 -6.54
N ARG A 42 8.54 1.51 -7.86
CA ARG A 42 9.60 1.60 -8.87
C ARG A 42 9.89 3.04 -9.30
N ALA A 43 8.84 3.83 -9.54
CA ALA A 43 8.95 5.15 -10.16
C ALA A 43 9.27 6.27 -9.16
N ALA A 44 8.86 6.10 -7.89
CA ALA A 44 9.00 7.08 -6.83
C ALA A 44 9.36 6.39 -5.50
N PRO A 45 10.52 5.70 -5.40
CA PRO A 45 10.88 4.90 -4.22
C PRO A 45 10.98 5.69 -2.90
N GLY A 46 11.12 7.02 -2.96
CA GLY A 46 11.10 7.89 -1.78
C GLY A 46 9.70 8.24 -1.26
N LEU A 47 8.65 8.04 -2.07
CA LEU A 47 7.26 8.31 -1.68
C LEU A 47 6.69 7.11 -0.93
N GLN A 48 6.28 7.30 0.33
CA GLN A 48 5.64 6.23 1.09
C GLN A 48 4.28 5.88 0.48
N VAL A 49 3.92 4.60 0.50
CA VAL A 49 2.62 4.14 0.00
C VAL A 49 1.80 3.56 1.15
N HIS A 50 0.62 4.13 1.36
CA HIS A 50 -0.36 3.64 2.31
C HIS A 50 -1.50 2.94 1.58
N GLY A 51 -1.83 1.72 1.96
CA GLY A 51 -2.95 0.97 1.43
C GLY A 51 -4.27 1.46 2.00
N SER A 52 -5.24 1.73 1.13
CA SER A 52 -6.59 2.14 1.49
C SER A 52 -7.42 0.97 2.03
N THR A 53 -8.46 1.26 2.81
CA THR A 53 -9.53 0.29 3.11
C THR A 53 -10.12 -0.37 1.84
N GLN A 54 -10.07 0.33 0.70
CA GLN A 54 -10.50 -0.18 -0.60
C GLN A 54 -9.61 -1.30 -1.16
N MET A 55 -8.46 -1.60 -0.53
CA MET A 55 -7.62 -2.76 -0.86
C MET A 55 -8.11 -4.06 -0.21
N THR A 56 -9.09 -3.98 0.71
CA THR A 56 -9.66 -5.17 1.39
C THR A 56 -8.61 -6.01 2.11
N VAL A 57 -7.64 -5.35 2.75
CA VAL A 57 -6.64 -6.03 3.58
C VAL A 57 -7.29 -6.42 4.91
N THR A 58 -7.54 -7.71 5.09
CA THR A 58 -8.28 -8.28 6.22
C THR A 58 -7.51 -9.36 6.98
N SER A 59 -6.29 -9.66 6.56
CA SER A 59 -5.47 -10.75 7.10
C SER A 59 -3.99 -10.37 7.16
N ALA A 60 -3.18 -11.12 7.92
CA ALA A 60 -1.73 -10.90 7.95
C ALA A 60 -1.05 -11.25 6.61
N GLU A 61 -1.59 -12.23 5.89
CA GLU A 61 -1.13 -12.68 4.58
C GLU A 61 -1.40 -11.60 3.52
N SER A 62 -2.60 -11.01 3.51
CA SER A 62 -2.93 -9.89 2.62
C SER A 62 -2.11 -8.65 2.94
N ALA A 63 -1.85 -8.37 4.22
CA ALA A 63 -0.93 -7.30 4.63
C ALA A 63 0.51 -7.56 4.13
N SER A 64 0.99 -8.80 4.25
CA SER A 64 2.33 -9.20 3.78
C SER A 64 2.44 -9.12 2.25
N PHE A 65 1.39 -9.52 1.55
CA PHE A 65 1.31 -9.44 0.09
C PHE A 65 1.44 -8.00 -0.40
N VAL A 66 0.67 -7.06 0.16
CA VAL A 66 0.75 -5.65 -0.27
C VAL A 66 2.04 -4.98 0.20
N ALA A 67 2.62 -5.41 1.32
CA ALA A 67 3.95 -4.97 1.75
C ALA A 67 5.02 -5.34 0.71
N ALA A 68 4.94 -6.54 0.12
CA ALA A 68 5.80 -6.94 -1.00
C ALA A 68 5.58 -6.10 -2.27
N LEU A 69 4.49 -5.32 -2.38
CA LEU A 69 4.27 -4.35 -3.46
C LEU A 69 4.77 -2.93 -3.12
N GLY A 70 5.33 -2.72 -1.91
CA GLY A 70 5.84 -1.42 -1.46
C GLY A 70 4.90 -0.64 -0.55
N VAL A 71 3.79 -1.24 -0.11
CA VAL A 71 2.89 -0.62 0.87
C VAL A 71 3.52 -0.68 2.26
N SER A 72 3.77 0.49 2.88
CA SER A 72 4.41 0.60 4.21
C SER A 72 3.40 0.67 5.35
N ARG A 73 2.13 0.94 5.07
CA ARG A 73 1.02 0.96 6.04
C ARG A 73 -0.28 0.60 5.36
N VAL A 74 -1.15 -0.13 6.04
CA VAL A 74 -2.50 -0.44 5.54
C VAL A 74 -3.56 0.12 6.47
N VAL A 75 -4.63 0.66 5.89
CA VAL A 75 -5.90 0.83 6.57
C VAL A 75 -6.73 -0.42 6.28
N VAL A 76 -6.92 -1.25 7.30
CA VAL A 76 -7.57 -2.56 7.18
C VAL A 76 -9.07 -2.46 6.86
N GLY A 77 -9.66 -3.55 6.37
CA GLY A 77 -11.08 -3.64 6.04
C GLY A 77 -11.99 -3.23 7.21
N ARG A 78 -13.13 -2.59 6.88
CA ARG A 78 -14.10 -2.07 7.86
C ARG A 78 -14.97 -3.17 8.48
N GLU A 79 -14.93 -4.36 7.90
CA GLU A 79 -15.60 -5.57 8.34
C GLU A 79 -14.90 -6.27 9.53
N LEU A 80 -13.67 -5.86 9.87
CA LEU A 80 -12.90 -6.46 10.95
C LEU A 80 -13.30 -5.91 12.32
N SER A 81 -13.48 -6.80 13.29
CA SER A 81 -13.54 -6.47 14.70
C SER A 81 -12.17 -6.03 15.24
N VAL A 82 -12.16 -5.32 16.37
CA VAL A 82 -10.92 -4.91 17.06
C VAL A 82 -10.01 -6.12 17.35
N ARG A 83 -10.61 -7.28 17.68
CA ARG A 83 -9.86 -8.53 17.92
C ARG A 83 -9.16 -9.01 16.65
N GLU A 84 -9.85 -8.99 15.51
CA GLU A 84 -9.25 -9.40 14.24
C GLU A 84 -8.20 -8.40 13.77
N ILE A 85 -8.41 -7.10 13.95
CA ILE A 85 -7.39 -6.06 13.68
C ILE A 85 -6.10 -6.34 14.47
N ALA A 86 -6.23 -6.70 15.76
CA ALA A 86 -5.08 -7.06 16.59
C ALA A 86 -4.35 -8.31 16.06
N ALA A 87 -5.10 -9.32 15.58
CA ALA A 87 -4.53 -10.52 14.99
C ALA A 87 -3.78 -10.23 13.68
N VAL A 88 -4.35 -9.42 12.79
CA VAL A 88 -3.70 -8.96 11.56
C VAL A 88 -2.38 -8.25 11.87
N ARG A 89 -2.40 -7.32 12.83
CA ARG A 89 -1.22 -6.57 13.25
C ARG A 89 -0.12 -7.49 13.79
N ALA A 90 -0.47 -8.44 14.66
CA ALA A 90 0.50 -9.37 15.24
C ALA A 90 1.13 -10.26 14.16
N GLY A 91 0.33 -10.81 13.25
CA GLY A 91 0.82 -11.65 12.15
C GLY A 91 1.71 -10.88 11.17
N ALA A 92 1.33 -9.65 10.81
CA ALA A 92 2.14 -8.80 9.93
C ALA A 92 3.50 -8.44 10.54
N ALA A 93 3.55 -8.17 11.86
CA ALA A 93 4.80 -7.91 12.56
C ALA A 93 5.72 -9.14 12.60
N ALA A 94 5.16 -10.33 12.83
CA ALA A 94 5.90 -11.58 12.81
C ALA A 94 6.48 -11.87 11.42
N ALA A 95 5.70 -11.65 10.35
CA ALA A 95 6.16 -11.82 8.97
C ALA A 95 7.29 -10.85 8.61
N ALA A 96 7.21 -9.59 9.04
CA ALA A 96 8.26 -8.59 8.81
C ALA A 96 9.58 -8.95 9.53
N ALA A 97 9.49 -9.45 10.76
CA ALA A 97 10.65 -9.92 11.51
C ALA A 97 11.32 -11.13 10.84
N ALA A 98 10.54 -12.06 10.29
CA ALA A 98 11.07 -13.23 9.60
C ALA A 98 11.77 -12.89 8.26
N ALA A 99 11.41 -11.78 7.60
CA ALA A 99 12.00 -11.37 6.33
C ALA A 99 13.33 -10.59 6.47
N THR A 100 13.74 -10.26 7.69
CA THR A 100 14.94 -9.45 7.98
C THR A 100 16.06 -10.23 8.67
N GLY A 101 15.85 -11.51 8.96
CA GLY A 101 16.88 -12.46 9.45
C GLY A 101 17.34 -13.40 8.35
#